data_AF-A0ABD3NWI6-F1
#
_entry.id   AF-A0ABD3NWI6-F1
#
_cell.length_a   1.000
_cell.length_b   1.000
_cell.length_c   1.000
_cell.angle_alpha   90.00
_cell.angle_beta   90.00
_cell.angle_gamma   90.00
#
_symmetry.space_group_name_H-M   'P 1'
#
loop_
_entity.id
_entity.type
_entity.pdbx_description
1 polymer ?
#
loop_
_entity_poly.entity_id
_entity_poly.type
_entity_poly.pdbx_seq_one_letter_code
_entity_poly.pdbx_strand_id
1 'polypeptide(L)'
;MMSAATIVRTTRAIARSSTRQTCISARFFSAQPSMEEKPLVPGIGRGKTSTGLVGLPVDHDAVPKMIIKYQALLDKLAASDMPPTATYRKNVEKICRYRIAAAQENLDDPEKVEELCNCGQVEELVIQADNEMKVMDMYLRNRWWELVKPVEVEYNPDPNDDHGDIEWGDDPTAEKK
;
A
#
# COMPACT_ATOMS: atom_id res chain seq x y z
N MET A 1 63.81 -42.40 -4.78
CA MET A 1 64.36 -42.09 -3.44
C MET A 1 63.21 -41.60 -2.58
N MET A 2 63.01 -42.27 -1.44
CA MET A 2 61.78 -42.30 -0.65
C MET A 2 61.54 -41.01 0.16
N SER A 3 60.25 -40.68 0.26
CA SER A 3 59.65 -39.60 1.06
C SER A 3 59.93 -39.79 2.57
N ALA A 4 60.45 -38.75 3.23
CA ALA A 4 60.67 -38.73 4.67
C ALA A 4 59.37 -38.38 5.40
N ALA A 5 58.90 -39.31 6.23
CA ALA A 5 57.79 -39.12 7.16
C ALA A 5 58.29 -38.44 8.45
N THR A 6 57.73 -37.28 8.78
CA THR A 6 57.97 -36.59 10.06
C THR A 6 56.80 -36.87 11.01
N ILE A 7 57.13 -37.63 12.05
CA ILE A 7 56.30 -37.97 13.22
C ILE A 7 56.15 -36.73 14.10
N VAL A 8 54.92 -36.28 14.38
CA VAL A 8 54.66 -35.31 15.45
C VAL A 8 53.78 -35.96 16.51
N ARG A 9 54.29 -35.84 17.74
CA ARG A 9 53.91 -36.55 18.95
C ARG A 9 52.57 -36.08 19.49
N THR A 10 51.78 -37.05 19.91
CA THR A 10 50.56 -36.93 20.72
C THR A 10 50.82 -36.27 22.07
N THR A 11 50.04 -35.25 22.43
CA THR A 11 49.76 -34.90 23.82
C THR A 11 48.26 -34.66 24.00
N ARG A 12 47.65 -35.53 24.80
CA ARG A 12 46.26 -35.50 25.22
C ARG A 12 46.13 -34.52 26.38
N ALA A 13 45.47 -33.39 26.17
CA ALA A 13 45.12 -32.48 27.25
C ALA A 13 43.77 -32.92 27.87
N ILE A 14 43.81 -33.32 29.14
CA ILE A 14 42.65 -33.63 29.97
C ILE A 14 42.18 -32.31 30.58
N ALA A 15 41.04 -31.78 30.14
CA ALA A 15 40.39 -30.65 30.79
C ALA A 15 39.37 -31.15 31.83
N ARG A 16 39.57 -30.74 33.09
CA ARG A 16 38.70 -31.02 34.23
C ARG A 16 37.58 -29.97 34.33
N SER A 17 36.36 -30.48 34.47
CA SER A 17 35.19 -29.96 35.23
C SER A 17 35.02 -28.45 35.46
N SER A 18 33.87 -27.92 35.02
CA SER A 18 33.04 -27.04 35.87
C SER A 18 31.61 -26.97 35.31
N THR A 19 30.70 -27.70 35.94
CA THR A 19 29.26 -27.60 35.68
C THR A 19 28.76 -26.25 36.19
N ARG A 20 28.45 -25.31 35.29
CA ARG A 20 27.61 -24.15 35.63
C ARG A 20 26.19 -24.47 35.22
N GLN A 21 25.40 -24.87 36.21
CA GLN A 21 23.96 -24.99 36.10
C GLN A 21 23.39 -23.58 36.10
N THR A 22 23.16 -23.02 34.92
CA THR A 22 22.35 -21.81 34.77
C THR A 22 20.90 -22.22 34.95
N CYS A 23 20.35 -21.90 36.13
CA CYS A 23 18.92 -21.87 36.34
C CYS A 23 18.31 -20.86 35.38
N ILE A 24 17.76 -21.35 34.26
CA ILE A 24 16.92 -20.54 33.38
C ILE A 24 15.66 -20.24 34.17
N SER A 25 15.65 -19.04 34.78
CA SER A 25 14.51 -18.49 35.48
C SER A 25 13.33 -18.42 34.52
N ALA A 26 12.40 -19.36 34.69
CA ALA A 26 11.15 -19.42 33.95
C ALA A 26 10.22 -18.31 34.42
N ARG A 27 10.42 -17.07 33.98
CA ARG A 27 9.41 -16.01 34.00
C ARG A 27 9.71 -15.02 32.89
N PHE A 28 8.89 -15.01 31.86
CA PHE A 28 8.24 -13.82 31.32
C PHE A 28 7.16 -14.33 30.37
N PHE A 29 6.03 -14.79 30.94
CA PHE A 29 4.78 -14.69 30.21
C PHE A 29 4.57 -13.18 30.00
N SER A 30 4.75 -12.71 28.77
CA SER A 30 4.41 -11.34 28.43
C SER A 30 2.95 -11.14 28.80
N ALA A 31 2.68 -10.33 29.81
CA ALA A 31 1.34 -9.80 30.01
C ALA A 31 1.00 -9.04 28.73
N GLN A 32 0.19 -9.67 27.87
CA GLN A 32 -0.43 -8.95 26.77
C GLN A 32 -1.25 -7.84 27.43
N PRO A 33 -1.10 -6.57 27.02
CA PRO A 33 -2.01 -5.53 27.48
C PRO A 33 -3.41 -5.99 27.11
N SER A 34 -4.30 -6.10 28.11
CA SER A 34 -5.71 -6.40 27.86
C SER A 34 -6.22 -5.32 26.92
N MET A 35 -6.56 -5.70 25.69
CA MET A 35 -7.23 -4.79 24.77
C MET A 35 -8.47 -4.27 25.49
N GLU A 36 -8.58 -2.95 25.57
CA GLU A 36 -9.75 -2.30 26.13
C GLU A 36 -10.90 -2.56 25.16
N GLU A 37 -11.63 -3.65 25.39
CA GLU A 37 -12.80 -4.03 24.60
C GLU A 37 -13.90 -3.01 24.83
N LYS A 38 -13.91 -1.95 24.02
CA LYS A 38 -15.05 -1.03 23.96
C LYS A 38 -16.30 -1.86 23.64
N PRO A 39 -17.39 -1.72 24.42
CA PRO A 39 -18.60 -2.48 24.17
C PRO A 39 -19.13 -2.16 22.77
N LEU A 40 -19.45 -3.20 22.00
CA LEU A 40 -20.01 -3.06 20.67
C LEU A 40 -21.40 -2.40 20.77
N VAL A 41 -21.51 -1.14 20.36
CA VAL A 41 -22.77 -0.41 20.31
C VAL A 41 -23.42 -0.66 18.94
N PRO A 42 -24.67 -1.17 18.89
CA PRO A 42 -25.37 -1.34 17.63
C PRO A 42 -25.46 -0.04 16.84
N GLY A 43 -25.07 -0.06 15.57
CA GLY A 43 -25.18 1.06 14.64
C GLY A 43 -23.96 2.00 14.57
N ILE A 44 -22.94 1.83 15.42
CA ILE A 44 -21.79 2.74 15.52
C ILE A 44 -20.48 1.97 15.36
N GLY A 45 -19.53 2.52 14.62
CA GLY A 45 -18.20 1.96 14.40
C GLY A 45 -18.20 0.47 14.03
N ARG A 46 -17.50 -0.34 14.82
CA ARG A 46 -17.46 -1.80 14.65
C ARG A 46 -18.82 -2.49 14.83
N GLY A 47 -19.77 -1.88 15.54
CA GLY A 47 -21.12 -2.41 15.75
C GLY A 47 -22.14 -1.97 14.70
N LYS A 48 -21.70 -1.39 13.58
CA LYS A 48 -22.55 -0.94 12.48
C LYS A 48 -23.47 -2.05 11.95
N THR A 49 -24.77 -1.75 11.86
CA THR A 49 -25.79 -2.71 11.41
C THR A 49 -26.09 -2.58 9.91
N SER A 50 -25.95 -1.37 9.35
CA SER A 50 -26.16 -1.08 7.94
C SER A 50 -25.28 0.08 7.50
N THR A 51 -24.87 0.10 6.24
CA THR A 51 -24.19 1.22 5.57
C THR A 51 -25.16 2.32 5.14
N GLY A 52 -26.46 2.01 5.07
CA GLY A 52 -27.46 2.92 4.50
C GLY A 52 -27.40 3.02 2.96
N LEU A 53 -26.49 2.29 2.31
CA LEU A 53 -26.32 2.27 0.85
C LEU A 53 -26.78 0.92 0.29
N VAL A 54 -27.60 0.96 -0.76
CA VAL A 54 -28.08 -0.27 -1.42
C VAL A 54 -26.93 -0.94 -2.17
N GLY A 55 -26.74 -2.24 -1.94
CA GLY A 55 -25.70 -3.02 -2.61
C GLY A 55 -24.32 -2.97 -1.95
N LEU A 56 -24.18 -2.26 -0.81
CA LEU A 56 -22.95 -2.23 -0.02
C LEU A 56 -23.19 -2.87 1.37
N PRO A 57 -22.85 -4.15 1.57
CA PRO A 57 -22.99 -4.79 2.88
C PRO A 57 -21.96 -4.23 3.88
N VAL A 58 -22.30 -4.27 5.16
CA VAL A 58 -21.36 -3.90 6.24
C VAL A 58 -20.26 -4.96 6.33
N ASP A 59 -19.03 -4.49 6.45
CA ASP A 59 -17.85 -5.34 6.61
C ASP A 59 -17.06 -4.90 7.85
N HIS A 60 -17.16 -5.68 8.92
CA HIS A 60 -16.49 -5.39 10.19
C HIS A 60 -14.96 -5.46 10.11
N ASP A 61 -14.43 -6.16 9.10
CA ASP A 61 -12.99 -6.28 8.84
C ASP A 61 -12.53 -5.34 7.69
N ALA A 62 -13.33 -4.30 7.36
CA ALA A 62 -13.01 -3.37 6.28
C ALA A 62 -11.66 -2.66 6.48
N VAL A 63 -11.34 -2.20 7.70
CA VAL A 63 -10.09 -1.45 7.96
C VAL A 63 -8.84 -2.31 7.70
N PRO A 64 -8.71 -3.54 8.24
CA PRO A 64 -7.61 -4.44 7.86
C PRO A 64 -7.57 -4.77 6.36
N LYS A 65 -8.73 -5.04 5.74
CA LYS A 65 -8.81 -5.32 4.30
C LYS A 65 -8.32 -4.14 3.47
N MET A 66 -8.67 -2.93 3.88
CA MET A 66 -8.24 -1.69 3.23
C MET A 66 -6.71 -1.57 3.20
N ILE A 67 -6.04 -1.85 4.33
CA ILE A 67 -4.57 -1.84 4.41
C ILE A 67 -3.97 -2.85 3.41
N ILE A 68 -4.48 -4.08 3.38
CA ILE A 68 -3.99 -5.14 2.49
C ILE A 68 -4.13 -4.72 1.02
N LYS A 69 -5.28 -4.14 0.65
CA LYS A 69 -5.56 -3.73 -0.73
C LYS A 69 -4.68 -2.56 -1.19
N TYR A 70 -4.51 -1.54 -0.34
CA TYR A 70 -3.61 -0.43 -0.68
C TYR A 70 -2.14 -0.84 -0.69
N GLN A 71 -1.73 -1.78 0.17
CA GLN A 71 -0.37 -2.32 0.12
C GLN A 71 -0.13 -3.07 -1.20
N ALA A 72 -1.09 -3.90 -1.63
CA ALA A 72 -1.00 -4.58 -2.92
C ALA A 72 -0.91 -3.60 -4.11
N LEU A 73 -1.60 -2.44 -4.03
CA LEU A 73 -1.47 -1.36 -5.01
C LEU A 73 -0.05 -0.77 -5.03
N LEU A 74 0.53 -0.50 -3.87
CA LEU A 74 1.91 0.00 -3.76
C LEU A 74 2.92 -1.03 -4.30
N ASP A 75 2.73 -2.31 -4.00
CA ASP A 75 3.60 -3.39 -4.47
C ASP A 75 3.54 -3.51 -6.01
N LYS A 76 2.33 -3.42 -6.58
CA LYS A 76 2.13 -3.42 -8.04
C LYS A 76 2.75 -2.19 -8.71
N LEU A 77 2.63 -1.01 -8.10
CA LEU A 77 3.30 0.20 -8.58
C LEU A 77 4.83 0.07 -8.54
N ALA A 78 5.37 -0.53 -7.48
CA ALA A 78 6.80 -0.77 -7.35
C ALA A 78 7.32 -1.77 -8.39
N ALA A 79 6.51 -2.79 -8.73
CA ALA A 79 6.82 -3.78 -9.76
C ALA A 79 6.59 -3.28 -11.20
N SER A 80 5.90 -2.15 -11.39
CA SER A 80 5.57 -1.62 -12.70
C SER A 80 6.76 -0.98 -13.42
N ASP A 81 6.66 -0.90 -14.74
CA ASP A 81 7.60 -0.22 -15.65
C ASP A 81 7.44 1.31 -15.65
N MET A 82 6.44 1.84 -14.94
CA MET A 82 6.13 3.25 -14.92
C MET A 82 7.24 4.06 -14.22
N PRO A 83 7.76 5.14 -14.85
CA PRO A 83 8.81 5.93 -14.24
C PRO A 83 8.31 6.68 -12.99
N PRO A 84 9.16 6.94 -11.99
CA PRO A 84 8.80 7.67 -10.76
C PRO A 84 8.44 9.15 -11.03
N THR A 85 8.76 9.66 -12.21
CA THR A 85 8.41 11.02 -12.63
C THR A 85 6.94 11.16 -13.01
N ALA A 86 6.26 10.07 -13.39
CA ALA A 86 4.87 10.08 -13.82
C ALA A 86 3.95 10.62 -12.71
N THR A 87 3.10 11.59 -13.07
CA THR A 87 2.19 12.26 -12.13
C THR A 87 1.20 11.27 -11.49
N TYR A 88 0.69 10.32 -12.28
CA TYR A 88 -0.22 9.29 -11.78
C TYR A 88 0.42 8.46 -10.65
N ARG A 89 1.64 7.94 -10.86
CA ARG A 89 2.38 7.20 -9.81
C ARG A 89 2.56 8.01 -8.54
N LYS A 90 3.02 9.27 -8.65
CA LYS A 90 3.21 10.16 -7.49
C LYS A 90 1.91 10.35 -6.69
N ASN A 91 0.80 10.56 -7.38
CA ASN A 91 -0.49 10.81 -6.75
C ASN A 91 -1.03 9.55 -6.08
N VAL A 92 -1.00 8.40 -6.77
CA VAL A 92 -1.48 7.13 -6.20
C VAL A 92 -0.62 6.71 -5.01
N GLU A 93 0.71 6.82 -5.11
CA GLU A 93 1.60 6.52 -3.97
C GLU A 93 1.27 7.41 -2.75
N LYS A 94 1.05 8.71 -2.96
CA LYS A 94 0.70 9.65 -1.89
C LYS A 94 -0.64 9.27 -1.23
N ILE A 95 -1.66 8.99 -2.03
CA ILE A 95 -3.00 8.62 -1.55
C ILE A 95 -2.95 7.29 -0.80
N CYS A 96 -2.29 6.27 -1.35
CA CYS A 96 -2.20 4.95 -0.73
C CYS A 96 -1.48 5.02 0.63
N ARG A 97 -0.33 5.72 0.70
CA ARG A 97 0.41 5.88 1.96
C ARG A 97 -0.38 6.62 3.02
N TYR A 98 -1.10 7.68 2.62
CA TYR A 98 -1.96 8.43 3.51
C TYR A 98 -3.09 7.57 4.09
N ARG A 99 -3.81 6.83 3.24
CA ARG A 99 -4.91 5.95 3.64
C ARG A 99 -4.43 4.79 4.52
N ILE A 100 -3.28 4.19 4.21
CA ILE A 100 -2.67 3.15 5.05
C ILE A 100 -2.30 3.71 6.42
N ALA A 101 -1.69 4.89 6.50
CA ALA A 101 -1.31 5.51 7.78
C ALA A 101 -2.54 5.77 8.65
N ALA A 102 -3.59 6.38 8.08
CA ALA A 102 -4.85 6.65 8.79
C ALA A 102 -5.50 5.36 9.34
N ALA A 103 -5.44 4.27 8.56
CA ALA A 103 -5.98 2.97 8.94
C ALA A 103 -5.15 2.26 10.01
N GLN A 104 -3.82 2.34 9.93
CA GLN A 104 -2.91 1.74 10.90
C GLN A 104 -2.99 2.42 12.26
N GLU A 105 -3.17 3.75 12.28
CA GLU A 105 -3.33 4.51 13.52
C GLU A 105 -4.66 4.22 14.24
N ASN A 106 -5.70 3.80 13.49
CA ASN A 106 -7.06 3.65 14.02
C ASN A 106 -7.70 2.31 13.62
N LEU A 107 -6.98 1.21 13.84
CA LEU A 107 -7.45 -0.17 13.53
C LEU A 107 -8.77 -0.54 14.20
N ASP A 108 -9.05 0.03 15.37
CA ASP A 108 -10.23 -0.29 16.18
C ASP A 108 -11.41 0.65 15.97
N ASP A 109 -11.20 1.77 15.29
CA ASP A 109 -12.16 2.86 15.16
C ASP A 109 -12.37 3.26 13.70
N PRO A 110 -13.33 2.62 13.00
CA PRO A 110 -13.57 2.90 11.58
C PRO A 110 -14.12 4.32 11.36
N GLU A 111 -14.85 4.91 12.30
CA GLU A 111 -15.41 6.28 12.14
C GLU A 111 -14.30 7.32 12.08
N LYS A 112 -13.27 7.14 12.92
CA LYS A 112 -12.10 8.02 12.88
C LYS A 112 -11.31 7.86 11.58
N VAL A 113 -11.26 6.65 11.00
CA VAL A 113 -10.67 6.44 9.68
C VAL A 113 -11.47 7.17 8.59
N GLU A 114 -12.81 7.13 8.66
CA GLU A 114 -13.70 7.83 7.73
C GLU A 114 -13.54 9.35 7.81
N GLU A 115 -13.47 9.90 9.02
CA GLU A 115 -13.26 11.34 9.24
C GLU A 115 -11.89 11.79 8.70
N LEU A 116 -10.82 11.02 8.99
CA LEU A 116 -9.49 11.33 8.49
C LEU A 116 -9.44 11.27 6.96
N CYS A 117 -9.94 10.18 6.36
CA CYS A 117 -9.86 10.00 4.92
C CYS A 117 -10.82 10.92 4.15
N ASN A 118 -11.93 11.34 4.78
CA ASN A 118 -12.98 12.20 4.23
C ASN A 118 -13.42 11.81 2.80
N CYS A 119 -13.61 10.50 2.58
CA CYS A 119 -13.83 9.90 1.25
C CYS A 119 -14.97 8.86 1.26
N GLY A 120 -15.97 9.05 2.13
CA GLY A 120 -17.07 8.10 2.33
C GLY A 120 -16.79 7.09 3.45
N GLN A 121 -17.53 5.99 3.44
CA GLN A 121 -17.44 4.92 4.45
C GLN A 121 -16.24 3.99 4.21
N VAL A 122 -15.78 3.29 5.24
CA VAL A 122 -14.63 2.36 5.12
C VAL A 122 -14.86 1.25 4.08
N GLU A 123 -16.09 0.78 3.92
CA GLU A 123 -16.43 -0.24 2.93
C GLU A 123 -16.32 0.30 1.48
N GLU A 124 -16.65 1.58 1.27
CA GLU A 124 -16.47 2.24 -0.02
C GLU A 124 -14.98 2.38 -0.36
N LEU A 125 -14.14 2.67 0.64
CA LEU A 125 -12.68 2.79 0.45
C LEU A 125 -12.03 1.48 0.02
N VAL A 126 -12.53 0.34 0.47
CA VAL A 126 -12.08 -0.99 0.02
C VAL A 126 -12.43 -1.19 -1.45
N ILE A 127 -13.65 -0.85 -1.86
CA ILE A 127 -14.09 -0.94 -3.26
C ILE A 127 -13.30 0.03 -4.15
N GLN A 128 -13.01 1.24 -3.67
CA GLN A 128 -12.15 2.20 -4.37
C GLN A 128 -10.76 1.60 -4.64
N ALA A 129 -10.16 0.91 -3.66
CA ALA A 129 -8.86 0.25 -3.86
C ALA A 129 -8.93 -0.86 -4.92
N ASP A 130 -10.01 -1.65 -4.95
CA ASP A 130 -10.22 -2.69 -5.97
C ASP A 130 -10.45 -2.10 -7.36
N ASN A 131 -11.15 -0.97 -7.46
CA ASN A 131 -11.33 -0.27 -8.73
C ASN A 131 -10.03 0.38 -9.21
N GLU A 132 -9.24 0.95 -8.30
CA GLU A 132 -7.93 1.50 -8.61
C GLU A 132 -6.99 0.41 -9.14
N MET A 133 -7.07 -0.82 -8.61
CA MET A 133 -6.31 -1.96 -9.14
C MET A 133 -6.62 -2.26 -10.61
N LYS A 134 -7.90 -2.16 -11.01
CA LYS A 134 -8.35 -2.33 -12.40
C LYS A 134 -7.88 -1.17 -13.28
N VAL A 135 -7.97 0.06 -12.78
CA VAL A 135 -7.45 1.25 -13.47
C VAL A 135 -5.96 1.09 -13.70
N MET A 136 -5.19 0.63 -12.70
CA MET A 136 -3.77 0.35 -12.81
C MET A 136 -3.47 -0.63 -13.96
N ASP A 137 -4.24 -1.72 -14.09
CA ASP A 137 -4.05 -2.67 -15.19
C ASP A 137 -4.30 -2.04 -16.56
N MET A 138 -5.31 -1.18 -16.68
CA MET A 138 -5.58 -0.43 -17.91
C MET A 138 -4.47 0.59 -18.19
N TYR A 139 -4.03 1.30 -17.16
CA TYR A 139 -3.02 2.34 -17.24
C TYR A 139 -1.68 1.78 -17.72
N LEU A 140 -1.25 0.65 -17.15
CA LEU A 140 -0.03 -0.05 -17.52
C LEU A 140 -0.11 -0.64 -18.93
N ARG A 141 -1.23 -1.28 -19.29
CA ARG A 141 -1.43 -1.85 -20.64
C ARG A 141 -1.30 -0.79 -21.73
N ASN A 142 -1.80 0.41 -21.48
CA ASN A 142 -1.87 1.47 -22.48
C ASN A 142 -0.73 2.50 -22.38
N ARG A 143 0.14 2.38 -21.36
CA ARG A 143 1.24 3.32 -21.07
C ARG A 143 0.85 4.80 -21.18
N TRP A 144 -0.25 5.18 -20.53
CA TRP A 144 -0.81 6.54 -20.66
C TRP A 144 0.13 7.66 -20.22
N TRP A 145 1.17 7.37 -19.42
CA TRP A 145 2.20 8.35 -19.06
C TRP A 145 3.06 8.82 -20.24
N GLU A 146 3.12 8.05 -21.34
CA GLU A 146 3.83 8.45 -22.56
C GLU A 146 3.01 9.42 -23.42
N LEU A 147 1.70 9.45 -23.24
CA LEU A 147 0.77 10.29 -24.03
C LEU A 147 0.67 11.72 -23.48
N VAL A 148 1.18 11.96 -22.27
CA VAL A 148 1.13 13.28 -21.63
C VAL A 148 2.18 14.18 -22.28
N LYS A 149 1.72 15.09 -23.15
CA LYS A 149 2.56 16.15 -23.73
C LYS A 149 2.47 17.40 -22.87
N PRO A 150 3.56 18.17 -22.71
CA PRO A 150 3.46 19.51 -22.15
C PRO A 150 2.59 20.36 -23.08
N VAL A 151 1.50 20.90 -22.55
CA VAL A 151 0.65 21.87 -23.25
C VAL A 151 1.11 23.25 -22.83
N GLU A 152 1.32 24.15 -23.79
CA GLU A 152 1.54 25.56 -23.50
C GLU A 152 0.21 26.13 -22.96
N VAL A 153 0.19 26.45 -21.67
CA VAL A 153 -0.98 27.07 -21.03
C VAL A 153 -0.76 28.57 -21.06
N GLU A 154 -1.54 29.27 -21.87
CA GLU A 154 -1.55 30.72 -21.86
C GLU A 154 -2.23 31.21 -20.57
N TYR A 155 -1.49 32.00 -19.80
CA TYR A 155 -1.99 32.58 -18.56
C TYR A 155 -2.42 34.03 -18.85
N ASN A 156 -3.72 34.30 -18.68
CA ASN A 156 -4.40 35.56 -19.03
C ASN A 156 -4.65 35.74 -20.55
N PRO A 157 -5.57 34.93 -21.13
CA PRO A 157 -5.93 35.06 -22.54
C PRO A 157 -6.47 36.46 -22.81
N ASP A 158 -6.04 37.08 -23.91
CA ASP A 158 -6.64 38.33 -24.36
C ASP A 158 -8.13 38.06 -24.64
N PRO A 159 -9.08 38.79 -24.04
CA PRO A 159 -10.51 38.60 -24.28
C PRO A 159 -10.93 38.85 -25.74
N ASN A 160 -10.04 39.40 -26.58
CA ASN A 160 -10.25 39.58 -28.02
C ASN A 160 -9.52 38.53 -28.87
N ASP A 161 -8.77 37.60 -28.28
CA ASP A 161 -8.14 36.52 -29.04
C ASP A 161 -9.20 35.48 -29.40
N ASP A 162 -9.46 35.33 -30.70
CA ASP A 162 -10.32 34.29 -31.23
C ASP A 162 -9.53 32.99 -31.10
N HIS A 163 -9.71 32.28 -29.97
CA HIS A 163 -9.12 30.97 -29.72
C HIS A 163 -9.59 30.02 -30.83
N GLY A 164 -8.84 30.01 -31.94
CA GLY A 164 -9.26 29.43 -33.20
C GLY A 164 -9.93 28.09 -33.00
N ASP A 165 -11.11 27.95 -33.58
CA ASP A 165 -11.98 26.80 -33.48
C ASP A 165 -11.16 25.52 -33.60
N ILE A 166 -11.21 24.65 -32.58
CA ILE A 166 -10.52 23.36 -32.66
C ILE A 166 -11.28 22.52 -33.69
N GLU A 167 -10.77 22.45 -34.92
CA GLU A 167 -11.36 21.63 -35.98
C GLU A 167 -11.14 20.15 -35.61
N TRP A 168 -12.22 19.48 -35.22
CA TRP A 168 -12.19 18.07 -34.80
C TRP A 168 -12.09 17.13 -36.01
N GLY A 169 -10.92 17.11 -36.67
CA GLY A 169 -10.77 16.52 -38.01
C GLY A 169 -9.58 15.59 -38.30
N ASP A 170 -8.50 15.58 -37.50
CA ASP A 170 -7.30 14.82 -37.91
C ASP A 170 -7.23 13.41 -37.32
N ASP A 171 -7.75 12.44 -38.09
CA ASP A 171 -7.52 11.01 -37.88
C ASP A 171 -6.01 10.69 -38.02
N PRO A 172 -5.37 10.05 -37.03
CA PRO A 172 -3.92 9.80 -37.02
C PRO A 172 -3.42 8.81 -38.09
N THR A 173 -4.30 8.29 -38.95
CA THR A 173 -3.98 7.33 -40.03
C THR A 173 -3.82 7.97 -41.41
N ALA A 174 -4.00 9.29 -41.56
CA ALA A 174 -4.08 9.93 -42.87
C ALA A 174 -2.76 10.02 -43.67
N GLU A 175 -1.58 9.86 -43.06
CA GLU A 175 -0.31 10.00 -43.79
C GLU A 175 0.60 8.78 -43.68
N LYS A 176 0.28 7.74 -44.46
CA LYS A 176 1.29 6.82 -45.03
C LYS A 176 0.86 6.43 -46.44
N LYS A 177 1.28 7.22 -47.43
CA LYS A 177 1.27 6.81 -48.83
C LYS A 177 2.54 7.27 -49.52
#